data_AF-D7BHV2-F1
#
_entry.id   AF-D7BHV2-F1
#
_cell.length_a   1.000
_cell.length_b   1.000
_cell.length_c   1.000
_cell.angle_alpha   90.00
_cell.angle_beta   90.00
_cell.angle_gamma   90.00
#
_symmetry.space_group_name_H-M   'P 1'
#
loop_
_entity.id
_entity.type
_entity.pdbx_description
1 polymer ?
#
loop_
_entity_poly.entity_id
_entity_poly.type
_entity_poly.pdbx_seq_one_letter_code
_entity_poly.pdbx_strand_id
1 'polypeptide(L)'
;MDDLLKATWYVLEDPQVAGEHLVLESLGQRLSTIWLSQDEARAFMEKTPTAAGMQVGKLEGYALKETYLVALGRLGVNQIVVGYQPGMLQAQVIPREKALERLSLLAWEG
;
A
#
# COMPACT_ATOMS: atom_id res chain seq x y z
N MET A 1 -2.18 14.95 -0.53
CA MET A 1 -1.62 13.87 -1.37
C MET A 1 -0.10 13.88 -1.29
N ASP A 2 0.55 15.03 -1.42
CA ASP A 2 2.02 15.09 -1.33
C ASP A 2 2.56 14.64 0.03
N ASP A 3 1.94 15.07 1.14
CA ASP A 3 2.35 14.63 2.48
C ASP A 3 2.28 13.11 2.63
N LEU A 4 1.26 12.47 2.02
CA LEU A 4 1.12 11.03 1.96
C LEU A 4 2.28 10.39 1.18
N LEU A 5 2.64 10.93 0.02
CA LEU A 5 3.71 10.39 -0.84
C LEU A 5 5.10 10.61 -0.22
N LYS A 6 5.28 11.67 0.56
CA LYS A 6 6.50 11.97 1.32
C LYS A 6 6.64 11.09 2.56
N ALA A 7 5.54 10.75 3.23
CA ALA A 7 5.54 9.87 4.39
C ALA A 7 6.07 8.46 4.05
N THR A 8 6.60 7.75 5.04
CA THR A 8 6.94 6.33 4.89
C THR A 8 5.66 5.53 4.70
N TRP A 9 5.67 4.57 3.77
CA TRP A 9 4.57 3.63 3.62
C TRP A 9 4.93 2.29 4.27
N TYR A 10 3.96 1.72 4.96
CA TYR A 10 4.01 0.38 5.48
C TYR A 10 3.06 -0.48 4.67
N VAL A 11 3.52 -1.64 4.22
CA VAL A 11 2.76 -2.58 3.39
C VAL A 11 2.85 -3.98 3.97
N LEU A 12 1.93 -4.86 3.57
CA LEU A 12 2.04 -6.27 3.90
C LEU A 12 2.60 -7.04 2.71
N GLU A 13 3.59 -7.88 2.98
CA GLU A 13 4.28 -8.69 2.00
C GLU A 13 4.55 -10.10 2.54
N ASP A 14 4.69 -11.06 1.63
CA ASP A 14 5.12 -12.42 1.99
C ASP A 14 6.63 -12.41 2.32
N PRO A 15 7.06 -12.84 3.53
CA PRO A 15 8.47 -12.87 3.90
C PRO A 15 9.29 -13.90 3.09
N GLN A 16 8.65 -14.88 2.45
CA GLN A 16 9.28 -15.94 1.67
C GLN A 16 9.39 -15.62 0.18
N VAL A 17 8.51 -14.76 -0.34
CA VAL A 17 8.46 -14.41 -1.76
C VAL A 17 8.55 -12.90 -1.96
N ALA A 18 9.73 -12.43 -2.36
CA ALA A 18 9.94 -11.01 -2.64
C ALA A 18 8.99 -10.49 -3.73
N GLY A 19 8.26 -9.41 -3.42
CA GLY A 19 7.31 -8.77 -4.33
C GLY A 19 5.89 -9.34 -4.29
N GLU A 20 5.62 -10.37 -3.46
CA GLU A 20 4.25 -10.76 -3.16
C GLU A 20 3.67 -9.84 -2.09
N HIS A 21 2.62 -9.11 -2.46
CA HIS A 21 1.96 -8.13 -1.61
C HIS A 21 0.51 -8.51 -1.34
N LEU A 22 -0.03 -8.04 -0.21
CA LEU A 22 -1.45 -8.19 0.06
C LEU A 22 -2.28 -7.45 -1.00
N VAL A 23 -3.16 -8.20 -1.64
CA VAL A 23 -4.22 -7.68 -2.51
C VAL A 23 -5.56 -8.10 -1.94
N LEU A 24 -6.45 -7.13 -1.77
CA LEU A 24 -7.83 -7.33 -1.36
C LEU A 24 -8.73 -7.28 -2.60
N GLU A 25 -9.77 -8.11 -2.63
CA GLU A 25 -10.79 -8.04 -3.67
C GLU A 25 -12.11 -7.57 -3.04
N SER A 26 -12.68 -6.50 -3.58
CA SER A 26 -13.96 -5.94 -3.11
C SER A 26 -14.73 -5.38 -4.30
N LEU A 27 -16.01 -5.73 -4.41
CA LEU A 27 -16.90 -5.29 -5.50
C LEU A 27 -16.29 -5.48 -6.91
N GLY A 28 -15.56 -6.58 -7.11
CA GLY A 28 -14.89 -6.88 -8.39
C GLY A 28 -13.63 -6.04 -8.67
N GLN A 29 -13.16 -5.26 -7.69
CA GLN A 29 -11.94 -4.46 -7.80
C GLN A 29 -10.83 -5.06 -6.94
N ARG A 30 -9.61 -5.04 -7.50
CA ARG A 30 -8.40 -5.35 -6.76
C ARG A 30 -7.85 -4.09 -6.12
N LEU A 31 -7.64 -4.15 -4.82
CA LEU A 31 -7.18 -3.08 -3.97
C LEU A 31 -5.88 -3.50 -3.30
N SER A 32 -4.99 -2.55 -3.04
CA SER A 32 -3.88 -2.78 -2.11
C SER A 32 -3.95 -1.77 -0.98
N THR A 33 -3.44 -2.14 0.19
CA THR A 33 -3.52 -1.31 1.40
C THR A 33 -2.14 -0.84 1.79
N ILE A 34 -2.03 0.46 2.10
CA ILE A 34 -0.84 1.06 2.71
C ILE A 34 -1.21 1.68 4.05
N TRP A 35 -0.28 1.69 4.98
CA TRP A 35 -0.40 2.38 6.27
C TRP A 35 0.71 3.41 6.44
N LEU A 36 0.48 4.41 7.30
CA LEU A 36 1.43 5.50 7.56
C LEU A 36 2.19 5.30 8.87
N SER A 37 1.80 4.29 9.64
CA SER A 37 2.56 3.80 10.77
C SER A 37 2.69 2.28 10.72
N GLN A 38 3.78 1.78 11.29
CA GLN A 38 3.98 0.34 11.44
C GLN A 38 2.93 -0.29 12.37
N ASP A 39 2.49 0.44 13.40
CA ASP A 39 1.53 -0.03 14.38
C ASP A 39 0.14 -0.24 13.76
N GLU A 40 -0.28 0.63 12.83
CA GLU A 40 -1.51 0.42 12.06
C GLU A 40 -1.46 -0.85 11.20
N ALA A 41 -0.34 -1.08 10.50
CA ALA A 41 -0.17 -2.29 9.69
C ALA A 41 -0.20 -3.56 10.55
N ARG A 42 0.46 -3.54 11.71
CA ARG A 42 0.42 -4.65 12.68
C ARG A 42 -0.98 -4.88 13.24
N ALA A 43 -1.68 -3.82 13.64
CA ALA A 43 -3.04 -3.90 14.15
C ALA A 43 -4.02 -4.48 13.11
N PHE A 44 -3.80 -4.19 11.83
CA PHE A 44 -4.56 -4.82 10.74
C PHE A 44 -4.28 -6.33 10.68
N MET A 45 -3.01 -6.74 10.74
CA MET A 45 -2.63 -8.16 10.68
C MET A 45 -3.25 -8.97 11.82
N GLU A 46 -3.24 -8.44 13.05
CA GLU A 46 -3.82 -9.11 14.22
C GLU A 46 -5.33 -9.39 14.07
N LYS A 47 -6.03 -8.52 13.36
CA LYS A 47 -7.49 -8.59 13.16
C LYS A 47 -7.88 -9.33 11.88
N THR A 48 -6.92 -9.69 11.04
CA THR A 48 -7.18 -10.18 9.68
C THR A 48 -6.53 -11.56 9.49
N PRO A 49 -7.29 -12.67 9.61
CA PRO A 49 -6.75 -14.01 9.47
C PRO A 49 -6.05 -14.28 8.14
N THR A 50 -6.49 -13.63 7.05
CA THR A 50 -5.87 -13.76 5.73
C THR A 50 -4.50 -13.09 5.61
N ALA A 51 -4.11 -12.26 6.57
CA ALA A 51 -2.77 -11.69 6.66
C ALA A 51 -1.82 -12.57 7.51
N ALA A 52 -2.27 -13.73 7.99
CA ALA A 52 -1.43 -14.65 8.77
C ALA A 52 -0.22 -15.12 7.92
N GLY A 53 0.98 -15.00 8.48
CA GLY A 53 2.22 -15.37 7.81
C GLY A 53 2.87 -14.23 7.00
N MET A 54 2.18 -13.11 6.79
CA MET A 54 2.76 -11.93 6.15
C MET A 54 3.67 -11.17 7.12
N GLN A 55 4.48 -10.25 6.60
CA GLN A 55 5.28 -9.30 7.38
C GLN A 55 4.96 -7.85 6.97
N VAL A 56 5.33 -6.90 7.85
CA VAL A 56 5.24 -5.47 7.54
C VAL A 56 6.51 -5.01 6.84
N GLY A 57 6.42 -4.70 5.54
CA GLY A 57 7.46 -4.06 4.75
C GLY A 57 7.43 -2.54 4.88
N LYS A 58 8.59 -1.90 4.72
CA LYS A 58 8.75 -0.43 4.83
C LYS A 58 9.23 0.15 3.49
N LEU A 59 8.45 1.08 2.92
CA LEU A 59 8.78 1.81 1.70
C LEU A 59 9.07 3.28 2.06
N GLU A 60 10.33 3.60 2.35
CA GLU A 60 10.75 4.96 2.72
C GLU A 60 10.97 5.83 1.47
N GLY A 61 11.85 5.37 0.58
CA GLY A 61 12.26 6.11 -0.60
C GLY A 61 11.24 6.09 -1.75
N TYR A 62 11.31 7.10 -2.60
CA TYR A 62 10.45 7.20 -3.78
C TYR A 62 10.63 6.02 -4.74
N ALA A 63 11.85 5.53 -4.94
CA ALA A 63 12.10 4.37 -5.82
C ALA A 63 11.39 3.08 -5.35
N LEU A 64 11.33 2.85 -4.03
CA LEU A 64 10.62 1.69 -3.46
C LEU A 64 9.10 1.83 -3.65
N LYS A 65 8.56 3.02 -3.40
CA LYS A 65 7.15 3.33 -3.63
C LYS A 65 6.79 3.20 -5.11
N GLU A 66 7.63 3.68 -6.01
CA GLU A 66 7.44 3.55 -7.46
C GLU A 66 7.44 2.09 -7.89
N THR A 67 8.43 1.31 -7.45
CA THR A 67 8.54 -0.12 -7.74
C THR A 67 7.29 -0.86 -7.29
N TYR A 68 6.82 -0.57 -6.08
CA TYR A 68 5.59 -1.12 -5.53
C TYR A 68 4.36 -0.75 -6.38
N LEU A 69 4.18 0.53 -6.73
CA LEU A 69 3.08 1.01 -7.56
C LEU A 69 3.08 0.40 -8.98
N VAL A 70 4.26 0.16 -9.55
CA VAL A 70 4.41 -0.52 -10.84
C VAL A 70 4.04 -2.00 -10.71
N ALA A 71 4.50 -2.68 -9.66
CA ALA A 71 4.17 -4.08 -9.39
C ALA A 71 2.66 -4.27 -9.20
N LEU A 72 2.01 -3.40 -8.42
CA LEU A 72 0.55 -3.38 -8.25
C LEU A 72 -0.21 -3.29 -9.58
N GLY A 73 0.28 -2.45 -10.51
CA GLY A 73 -0.32 -2.34 -11.85
C GLY A 73 -0.31 -3.65 -12.62
N ARG A 74 0.78 -4.43 -12.50
CA ARG A 74 0.88 -5.77 -13.12
C ARG A 74 -0.07 -6.79 -12.49
N LEU A 75 -0.45 -6.59 -11.23
CA LEU A 75 -1.43 -7.41 -10.52
C LEU A 75 -2.90 -7.00 -10.81
N GLY A 76 -3.12 -5.96 -11.62
CA GLY A 76 -4.45 -5.43 -11.92
C GLY A 76 -5.05 -4.57 -10.79
N VAL A 77 -4.22 -4.12 -9.85
CA VAL A 77 -4.64 -3.20 -8.78
C VAL A 77 -4.67 -1.78 -9.33
N ASN A 78 -5.82 -1.12 -9.20
CA ASN A 78 -6.01 0.25 -9.71
C ASN A 78 -6.16 1.28 -8.59
N GLN A 79 -6.40 0.83 -7.36
CA GLN A 79 -6.67 1.69 -6.22
C GLN A 79 -5.87 1.24 -5.00
N ILE A 80 -5.45 2.24 -4.23
CA ILE A 80 -4.73 2.05 -2.99
C ILE A 80 -5.59 2.59 -1.87
N VAL A 81 -5.80 1.78 -0.85
CA VAL A 81 -6.52 2.13 0.36
C VAL A 81 -5.50 2.53 1.41
N VAL A 82 -5.69 3.71 1.99
CA VAL A 82 -4.77 4.27 2.98
C VAL A 82 -5.36 4.10 4.38
N GLY A 83 -4.59 3.50 5.28
CA GLY A 83 -4.90 3.44 6.71
C GLY A 83 -6.08 2.53 7.07
N TYR A 84 -6.50 1.62 6.19
CA TYR A 84 -7.68 0.79 6.45
C TYR A 84 -7.49 -0.10 7.68
N GLN A 85 -8.51 -0.14 8.53
CA GLN A 85 -8.66 -1.09 9.63
C GLN A 85 -10.02 -1.79 9.52
N PRO A 86 -10.11 -3.08 9.87
CA PRO A 86 -11.40 -3.76 9.95
C PRO A 86 -12.35 -3.02 10.89
N GLY A 87 -13.57 -2.77 10.42
CA GLY A 87 -14.59 -2.03 11.17
C GLY A 87 -14.60 -0.51 10.92
N MET A 88 -13.68 0.05 10.13
CA MET A 88 -13.78 1.44 9.69
C MET A 88 -14.92 1.64 8.70
N LEU A 89 -15.72 2.70 8.91
CA LEU A 89 -16.82 3.07 8.02
C LEU A 89 -16.35 3.74 6.73
N GLN A 90 -15.17 4.37 6.76
CA GLN A 90 -14.59 5.08 5.62
C GLN A 90 -13.09 4.85 5.60
N ALA A 91 -12.54 4.68 4.40
CA ALA A 91 -11.11 4.64 4.17
C ALA A 91 -10.76 5.63 3.06
N GLN A 92 -9.59 6.25 3.17
CA GLN A 92 -9.09 7.09 2.09
C GLN A 92 -8.63 6.19 0.94
N VAL A 93 -9.09 6.50 -0.27
CA VAL A 93 -8.72 5.77 -1.47
C VAL A 93 -8.03 6.71 -2.44
N ILE A 94 -6.89 6.28 -2.97
CA ILE A 94 -6.15 7.01 -4.01
C ILE A 94 -6.01 6.14 -5.26
N PRO A 95 -6.20 6.71 -6.47
CA PRO A 95 -5.90 5.99 -7.70
C PRO A 95 -4.40 5.72 -7.81
N ARG A 96 -4.02 4.47 -8.12
CA ARG A 96 -2.62 4.05 -8.27
C ARG A 96 -1.87 4.91 -9.29
N GLU A 97 -2.48 5.17 -10.44
CA GLU A 97 -1.87 5.96 -11.51
C GLU A 97 -1.60 7.41 -11.09
N LYS A 98 -2.54 8.04 -10.38
CA LYS A 98 -2.34 9.40 -9.84
C LYS A 98 -1.23 9.44 -8.80
N ALA A 99 -1.14 8.41 -7.95
CA ALA A 99 -0.06 8.30 -6.97
C ALA A 99 1.29 8.14 -7.68
N LEU A 100 1.36 7.31 -8.72
CA LEU A 100 2.58 7.09 -9.52
C LEU A 100 3.02 8.36 -10.23
N GLU A 101 2.11 9.02 -10.95
CA GLU A 101 2.39 10.29 -11.65
C GLU A 101 2.92 11.36 -10.69
N ARG A 102 2.25 11.55 -9.55
CA ARG A 102 2.67 12.55 -8.57
C ARG A 102 3.99 12.19 -7.90
N LEU A 103 4.23 10.91 -7.60
CA LEU A 103 5.48 10.43 -7.01
C LEU A 103 6.67 10.71 -7.95
N SER A 104 6.50 10.46 -9.25
CA SER A 104 7.52 10.78 -10.24
C SER A 104 7.88 12.27 -10.21
N LEU A 105 6.88 13.17 -10.19
CA LEU A 105 7.15 14.62 -10.09
C LEU A 105 7.92 15.00 -8.83
N LEU A 106 7.53 14.45 -7.66
CA LEU A 106 8.19 14.73 -6.38
C LEU A 106 9.64 14.23 -6.35
N ALA A 107 9.96 13.16 -7.10
CA ALA A 107 11.32 12.64 -7.19
C ALA A 107 12.26 13.53 -8.02
N TRP A 108 11.73 14.41 -8.88
CA TRP A 108 12.52 15.39 -9.64
C TRP A 108 12.66 16.75 -8.92
N GLU A 109 11.81 17.03 -7.93
CA GLU A 109 11.80 18.28 -7.16
C GLU A 109 12.76 18.28 -5.96
N GLY A 110 13.27 17.11 -5.54
CA GLY A 110 14.19 16.94 -4.40
C GLY A 110 15.54 16.39 -4.82
#